data_AF-A0A3N5S0Q3-F1
#
_entry.id   AF-A0A3N5S0Q3-F1
#
_cell.length_a   1.000
_cell.length_b   1.000
_cell.length_c   1.000
_cell.angle_alpha   90.00
_cell.angle_beta   90.00
_cell.angle_gamma   90.00
#
_symmetry.space_group_name_H-M   'P 1'
#
loop_
_entity.id
_entity.type
_entity.pdbx_description
1 polymer ?
#
loop_
_entity_poly.entity_id
_entity_poly.type
_entity_poly.pdbx_seq_one_letter_code
_entity_poly.pdbx_strand_id
1 'polypeptide(L)'
;MKSIRRLYFYLVAFISIEVVLWGLVGLLRSIVDETISGGADALAQAMALILVGVPIFLFHWLWVQRAAERDDEEKTATLRAVFFYAILLATLIPVVQNLLSFIDRAFIQSAGLGVGRAFILFREQTLADNLIAIVMNGIVAAYFWNLLRGEWRTLPNNENFTEVRRLYRYIWMLYGLLMTVFGAQQILRFLFYIPEDVLGELGREVVVNGVALLVVGTPVWVYAWRVIQDSLADPAEMGSALRLGILY
;
A
#
# COMPACT_ATOMS: atom_id res chain seq x y z
N MET A 1 -11.93 27.30 -0.43
CA MET A 1 -10.54 27.84 -0.53
C MET A 1 -10.06 27.88 -1.99
N LYS A 2 -9.11 28.75 -2.40
CA LYS A 2 -8.59 28.72 -3.79
C LYS A 2 -7.96 27.36 -4.11
N SER A 3 -8.29 26.78 -5.28
CA SER A 3 -7.88 25.42 -5.69
C SER A 3 -6.37 25.13 -5.58
N ILE A 4 -5.52 26.07 -6.00
CA ILE A 4 -4.04 25.92 -5.89
C ILE A 4 -3.58 25.80 -4.44
N ARG A 5 -4.17 26.59 -3.54
CA ARG A 5 -3.85 26.53 -2.11
C ARG A 5 -4.28 25.19 -1.52
N ARG A 6 -5.48 24.73 -1.86
CA ARG A 6 -6.00 23.42 -1.45
C ARG A 6 -5.03 22.30 -1.86
N LEU A 7 -4.61 22.28 -3.13
CA LEU A 7 -3.65 21.30 -3.64
C LEU A 7 -2.33 21.33 -2.86
N TYR A 8 -1.75 22.52 -2.66
CA TYR A 8 -0.50 22.67 -1.89
C TYR A 8 -0.61 22.05 -0.49
N PHE A 9 -1.65 22.41 0.27
CA PHE A 9 -1.79 21.93 1.65
C PHE A 9 -1.97 20.41 1.72
N TYR A 10 -2.79 19.82 0.84
CA TYR A 10 -2.97 18.37 0.78
C TYR A 10 -1.70 17.64 0.33
N LEU A 11 -0.99 18.17 -0.67
CA LEU A 11 0.25 17.58 -1.17
C LEU A 11 1.35 17.61 -0.10
N VAL A 12 1.53 18.75 0.57
CA VAL A 12 2.54 18.88 1.63
C VAL A 12 2.17 18.01 2.82
N ALA A 13 0.90 17.94 3.22
CA ALA A 13 0.46 17.02 4.27
C ALA A 13 0.76 15.56 3.89
N PHE A 14 0.49 15.16 2.64
CA PHE A 14 0.75 13.80 2.14
C PHE A 14 2.25 13.47 2.16
N ILE A 15 3.08 14.34 1.58
CA ILE A 15 4.53 14.10 1.52
C ILE A 15 5.14 14.08 2.92
N SER A 16 4.74 14.99 3.80
CA SER A 16 5.30 15.06 5.15
C SER A 16 4.91 13.87 6.02
N ILE A 17 3.69 13.32 5.91
CA ILE A 17 3.35 12.09 6.65
C ILE A 17 4.11 10.88 6.14
N GLU A 18 4.35 10.78 4.83
CA GLU A 18 5.23 9.74 4.27
C GLU A 18 6.64 9.88 4.84
N VAL A 19 7.22 11.08 4.80
CA VAL A 19 8.55 11.35 5.40
C VAL A 19 8.62 10.92 6.87
N VAL A 20 7.60 11.24 7.67
CA VAL A 20 7.51 10.79 9.07
C VAL A 20 7.44 9.27 9.17
N LEU A 21 6.63 8.62 8.34
CA LEU A 21 6.43 7.18 8.35
C LEU A 21 7.72 6.43 7.99
N TRP A 22 8.44 6.87 6.96
CA TRP A 22 9.75 6.33 6.59
C TRP A 22 10.78 6.55 7.70
N GLY A 23 10.78 7.72 8.34
CA GLY A 23 11.62 8.00 9.51
C GLY A 23 11.32 7.07 10.69
N LEU A 24 10.05 6.83 11.00
CA LEU A 24 9.63 5.93 12.07
C LEU A 24 10.00 4.47 11.79
N VAL A 25 9.80 4.00 10.56
CA VAL A 25 10.21 2.65 10.15
C VAL A 25 11.73 2.50 10.25
N GLY A 26 12.49 3.47 9.73
CA GLY A 26 13.96 3.47 9.81
C GLY A 26 14.47 3.49 11.25
N LEU A 27 13.88 4.33 12.10
CA LEU A 27 14.21 4.42 13.53
C LEU A 27 14.02 3.05 14.21
N LEU A 28 12.85 2.43 14.06
CA LEU A 28 12.56 1.15 14.69
C LEU A 28 13.47 0.02 14.18
N ARG A 29 13.79 0.00 12.88
CA ARG A 29 14.74 -0.97 12.31
C ARG A 29 16.13 -0.81 12.91
N SER A 30 16.60 0.43 13.11
CA SER A 30 17.90 0.72 13.74
C SER A 30 18.01 0.33 15.21
N ILE A 31 16.89 0.24 15.92
CA ILE A 31 16.85 -0.21 17.31
C ILE A 31 16.89 -1.74 17.39
N VAL A 32 16.28 -2.43 16.42
CA VAL A 32 16.11 -3.89 16.44
C VAL A 32 17.29 -4.63 15.80
N ASP A 33 17.93 -4.04 14.79
CA ASP A 33 19.03 -4.70 14.08
C ASP A 33 20.40 -4.24 14.64
N GLU A 34 21.07 -5.14 15.36
CA GLU A 34 22.42 -4.92 15.91
C GLU A 34 23.50 -4.79 14.82
N THR A 35 23.16 -5.14 13.58
CA THR A 35 24.06 -5.22 12.43
C THR A 35 24.00 -4.01 11.51
N ILE A 36 23.21 -2.97 11.81
CA ILE A 36 23.15 -1.77 10.96
C ILE A 36 24.54 -1.11 10.90
N SER A 37 25.21 -1.33 9.77
CA SER A 37 26.51 -0.76 9.41
C SER A 37 26.52 0.77 9.30
N GLY A 38 25.37 1.42 9.52
CA GLY A 38 25.19 2.87 9.58
C GLY A 38 24.79 3.42 10.95
N GLY A 39 24.86 2.63 12.04
CA GLY A 39 24.38 2.92 13.40
C GLY A 39 23.98 4.37 13.75
N ALA A 40 24.94 5.30 13.81
CA ALA A 40 24.67 6.70 14.15
C ALA A 40 24.04 7.51 12.99
N ASP A 41 24.47 7.27 11.75
CA ASP A 41 23.96 7.99 10.57
C ASP A 41 22.53 7.60 10.23
N ALA A 42 22.21 6.30 10.28
CA ALA A 42 20.86 5.79 10.06
C ALA A 42 19.88 6.30 11.12
N LEU A 43 20.31 6.30 12.39
CA LEU A 43 19.56 6.88 13.50
C LEU A 43 19.36 8.39 13.32
N ALA A 44 20.42 9.13 13.01
CA ALA A 44 20.36 10.58 12.80
C ALA A 44 19.45 10.94 11.63
N GLN A 45 19.52 10.19 10.52
CA GLN A 45 18.63 10.36 9.38
C GLN A 45 17.17 10.12 9.77
N ALA A 46 16.87 9.00 10.44
CA ALA A 46 15.53 8.68 10.88
C ALA A 46 14.95 9.76 11.83
N MET A 47 15.77 10.23 12.78
CA MET A 47 15.41 11.32 13.68
C MET A 47 15.19 12.64 12.94
N ALA A 48 16.01 12.96 11.95
CA ALA A 48 15.86 14.18 11.15
C ALA A 48 14.53 14.17 10.36
N LEU A 49 14.19 13.04 9.74
CA LEU A 49 12.91 12.87 9.02
C LEU A 49 11.71 13.07 9.95
N ILE A 50 11.76 12.52 11.16
CA ILE A 50 10.68 12.68 12.16
C ILE A 50 10.60 14.12 12.66
N LEU A 51 11.73 14.70 13.07
CA LEU A 51 11.79 16.02 13.72
C LEU A 51 11.33 17.14 12.77
N VAL A 52 11.65 17.02 11.48
CA VAL A 52 11.22 17.98 10.45
C VAL A 52 9.81 17.63 9.93
N GLY A 53 9.55 16.35 9.68
CA GLY A 53 8.30 15.89 9.07
C GLY A 53 7.08 16.10 9.96
N VAL A 54 7.18 15.82 11.26
CA VAL A 54 6.04 15.87 12.19
C VAL A 54 5.45 17.28 12.29
N PRO A 55 6.23 18.36 12.55
CA PRO A 55 5.69 19.72 12.61
C PRO A 55 5.05 20.15 11.29
N ILE A 56 5.68 19.83 10.16
CA ILE A 56 5.16 20.16 8.83
C ILE A 56 3.82 19.46 8.60
N PHE A 57 3.74 18.15 8.88
CA PHE A 57 2.52 17.38 8.74
C PHE A 57 1.42 17.93 9.64
N LEU A 58 1.67 18.08 10.94
CA LEU A 58 0.66 18.54 11.90
C LEU A 58 0.12 19.92 11.52
N PHE A 59 0.98 20.85 11.11
CA PHE A 59 0.54 22.17 10.70
C PHE A 59 -0.40 22.10 9.49
N HIS A 60 0.02 21.44 8.40
CA HIS A 60 -0.77 21.40 7.16
C HIS A 60 -2.05 20.57 7.33
N TRP A 61 -1.95 19.45 8.05
CA TRP A 61 -3.07 18.56 8.29
C TRP A 61 -4.16 19.20 9.16
N LEU A 62 -3.77 19.79 10.29
CA LEU A 62 -4.72 20.47 11.18
C LEU A 62 -5.36 21.69 10.50
N TRP A 63 -4.64 22.36 9.62
CA TRP A 63 -5.20 23.48 8.87
C TRP A 63 -6.30 23.02 7.90
N VAL A 64 -6.03 21.98 7.12
CA VAL A 64 -7.00 21.40 6.19
C VAL A 64 -8.21 20.81 6.90
N GLN A 65 -8.01 20.19 8.07
CA GLN A 65 -9.11 19.69 8.89
C GLN A 65 -10.03 20.81 9.37
N ARG A 66 -9.46 21.86 9.96
CA ARG A 66 -10.24 23.04 10.39
C ARG A 66 -10.93 23.75 9.24
N ALA A 67 -10.32 23.74 8.04
CA ALA A 67 -10.95 24.32 6.86
C ALA A 67 -12.19 23.51 6.43
N ALA A 68 -12.09 22.19 6.41
CA ALA A 68 -13.22 21.30 6.10
C ALA A 68 -14.34 21.35 7.16
N GLU A 69 -14.02 21.63 8.43
CA GLU A 69 -15.03 21.84 9.48
C GLU A 69 -15.81 23.15 9.32
N ARG A 70 -15.24 24.15 8.65
CA ARG A 70 -15.81 25.50 8.55
C ARG A 70 -16.49 25.78 7.20
N ASP A 71 -16.15 25.01 6.18
CA ASP A 71 -16.55 25.26 4.79
C ASP A 71 -16.98 23.94 4.12
N ASP A 72 -18.27 23.82 3.79
CA ASP A 72 -18.84 22.65 3.12
C ASP A 72 -18.23 22.41 1.73
N GLU A 73 -17.78 23.47 1.05
CA GLU A 73 -17.07 23.35 -0.23
C GLU A 73 -15.73 22.64 -0.06
N GLU A 74 -15.06 22.85 1.08
CA GLU A 74 -13.82 22.16 1.40
C GLU A 74 -14.08 20.72 1.84
N LYS A 75 -15.13 20.50 2.63
CA LYS A 75 -15.54 19.18 3.10
C LYS A 75 -15.85 18.22 1.96
N THR A 76 -16.49 18.73 0.91
CA THR A 76 -16.90 17.94 -0.27
C THR A 76 -15.87 17.94 -1.39
N ALA A 77 -14.74 18.63 -1.23
CA ALA A 77 -13.74 18.78 -2.28
C ALA A 77 -13.16 17.44 -2.76
N THR A 78 -13.07 17.26 -4.08
CA THR A 78 -12.44 16.07 -4.69
C THR A 78 -11.00 15.86 -4.23
N LEU A 79 -10.24 16.94 -4.01
CA LEU A 79 -8.85 16.85 -3.50
C LEU A 79 -8.78 16.22 -2.10
N ARG A 80 -9.79 16.40 -1.26
CA ARG A 80 -9.90 15.72 0.04
C ARG A 80 -10.05 14.21 -0.14
N ALA A 81 -10.91 13.80 -1.07
CA ALA A 81 -11.05 12.40 -1.46
C ALA A 81 -9.72 11.82 -1.96
N VAL A 82 -9.09 12.51 -2.92
CA VAL A 82 -7.81 12.10 -3.51
C VAL A 82 -6.77 11.91 -2.41
N PHE A 83 -6.64 12.85 -1.48
CA PHE A 83 -5.73 12.71 -0.35
C PHE A 83 -6.00 11.46 0.48
N PHE A 84 -7.25 11.22 0.90
CA PHE A 84 -7.60 10.07 1.74
C PHE A 84 -7.36 8.73 1.04
N TYR A 85 -7.75 8.59 -0.23
CA TYR A 85 -7.53 7.34 -0.95
C TYR A 85 -6.06 7.16 -1.35
N ALA A 86 -5.34 8.25 -1.64
CA ALA A 86 -3.90 8.18 -1.91
C ALA A 86 -3.11 7.74 -0.68
N ILE A 87 -3.39 8.29 0.51
CA ILE A 87 -2.68 7.90 1.73
C ILE A 87 -2.99 6.46 2.13
N LEU A 88 -4.22 5.98 1.88
CA LEU A 88 -4.56 4.58 2.07
C LEU A 88 -3.80 3.67 1.11
N LEU A 89 -3.65 4.05 -0.17
CA LEU A 89 -2.81 3.30 -1.12
C LEU A 89 -1.34 3.31 -0.68
N ALA A 90 -0.81 4.49 -0.35
CA ALA A 90 0.59 4.68 0.02
C ALA A 90 0.99 3.89 1.27
N THR A 91 0.05 3.64 2.19
CA THR A 91 0.29 2.85 3.40
C THR A 91 -0.06 1.37 3.24
N LEU A 92 -1.19 1.03 2.63
CA LEU A 92 -1.62 -0.37 2.52
C LEU A 92 -0.86 -1.15 1.44
N ILE A 93 -0.34 -0.52 0.38
CA ILE A 93 0.52 -1.21 -0.59
C ILE A 93 1.79 -1.74 0.09
N PRO A 94 2.55 -0.95 0.86
CA PRO A 94 3.65 -1.45 1.69
C PRO A 94 3.23 -2.57 2.64
N VAL A 95 2.05 -2.51 3.26
CA VAL A 95 1.57 -3.62 4.11
C VAL A 95 1.49 -4.92 3.31
N VAL A 96 0.89 -4.89 2.12
CA VAL A 96 0.79 -6.08 1.26
C VAL A 96 2.16 -6.55 0.79
N GLN A 97 3.06 -5.63 0.43
CA GLN A 97 4.42 -5.97 -0.01
C GLN A 97 5.26 -6.62 1.09
N ASN A 98 5.21 -6.08 2.32
CA ASN A 98 5.93 -6.66 3.45
C ASN A 98 5.28 -7.98 3.92
N LEU A 99 3.97 -8.15 3.75
CA LEU A 99 3.30 -9.45 3.97
C LEU A 99 3.76 -10.49 2.93
N LEU A 100 3.87 -10.11 1.66
CA LEU A 100 4.41 -10.96 0.61
C LEU A 100 5.85 -11.37 0.91
N SER A 101 6.71 -10.41 1.25
CA SER A 101 8.10 -10.66 1.66
C SER A 101 8.19 -11.63 2.84
N PHE A 102 7.34 -11.45 3.85
CA PHE A 102 7.27 -12.35 5.02
C PHE A 102 6.91 -13.79 4.62
N ILE A 103 5.85 -13.96 3.82
CA ILE A 103 5.36 -15.27 3.36
C ILE A 103 6.39 -15.94 2.44
N ASP A 104 6.95 -15.19 1.50
CA ASP A 104 7.96 -15.65 0.57
C ASP A 104 9.19 -16.21 1.30
N ARG A 105 9.72 -15.42 2.26
CA ARG A 105 10.85 -15.85 3.08
C ARG A 105 10.54 -17.12 3.86
N ALA A 106 9.35 -17.21 4.46
CA ALA A 106 8.93 -18.42 5.19
C ALA A 106 8.89 -19.64 4.27
N PHE A 107 8.34 -19.49 3.06
CA PHE A 107 8.30 -20.59 2.09
C PHE A 107 9.68 -20.98 1.58
N ILE A 108 10.54 -20.03 1.23
CA ILE A 108 11.93 -20.28 0.80
C ILE A 108 12.70 -21.05 1.88
N GLN A 109 12.61 -20.62 3.13
CA GLN A 109 13.26 -21.32 4.24
C GLN A 109 12.68 -22.72 4.49
N SER A 110 11.35 -22.87 4.44
CA SER A 110 10.70 -24.18 4.59
C SER A 110 11.05 -25.16 3.45
N ALA A 111 11.38 -24.62 2.29
CA ALA A 111 11.88 -25.38 1.16
C ALA A 111 13.37 -25.78 1.31
N GLY A 112 14.05 -25.39 2.39
CA GLY A 112 15.47 -25.65 2.60
C GLY A 112 16.38 -24.80 1.70
N LEU A 113 15.84 -23.73 1.11
CA LEU A 113 16.59 -22.82 0.25
C LEU A 113 17.20 -21.67 1.08
N GLY A 114 18.35 -21.18 0.64
CA GLY A 114 18.97 -19.99 1.25
C GLY A 114 18.12 -18.74 1.01
N VAL A 115 18.02 -17.87 2.01
CA VAL A 115 17.24 -16.61 1.98
C VAL A 115 17.60 -15.71 0.80
N GLY A 116 18.85 -15.76 0.31
CA GLY A 116 19.26 -15.01 -0.88
C GLY A 116 18.49 -15.34 -2.16
N ARG A 117 17.67 -16.41 -2.15
CA ARG A 117 16.76 -16.81 -3.24
C ARG A 117 15.33 -16.29 -3.11
N ALA A 118 14.99 -15.63 -2.01
CA ALA A 118 13.75 -14.89 -1.86
C ALA A 118 13.65 -13.76 -2.90
N PHE A 119 12.48 -13.14 -3.03
CA PHE A 119 12.26 -12.05 -3.97
C PHE A 119 13.36 -10.98 -3.89
N ILE A 120 13.90 -10.62 -5.06
CA ILE A 120 15.03 -9.70 -5.18
C ILE A 120 14.77 -8.33 -4.52
N LEU A 121 13.51 -7.90 -4.49
CA LEU A 121 13.08 -6.63 -3.89
C LEU A 121 13.18 -6.63 -2.36
N PHE A 122 13.14 -7.80 -1.72
CA PHE A 122 13.00 -7.91 -0.26
C PHE A 122 13.98 -8.89 0.41
N ARG A 123 14.83 -9.58 -0.35
CA ARG A 123 15.76 -10.60 0.18
C ARG A 123 16.72 -10.09 1.26
N GLU A 124 17.05 -8.79 1.24
CA GLU A 124 17.91 -8.15 2.24
C GLU A 124 17.14 -7.78 3.53
N GLN A 125 15.82 -7.91 3.54
CA GLN A 125 14.99 -7.60 4.69
C GLN A 125 14.90 -8.80 5.65
N THR A 126 14.91 -8.49 6.94
CA THR A 126 14.66 -9.44 8.02
C THR A 126 13.16 -9.59 8.30
N LEU A 127 12.77 -10.60 9.08
CA LEU A 127 11.37 -10.73 9.53
C LEU A 127 10.94 -9.51 10.38
N ALA A 128 11.86 -8.97 11.19
CA ALA A 128 11.61 -7.78 11.99
C ALA A 128 11.36 -6.55 11.10
N ASP A 129 12.16 -6.36 10.04
CA ASP A 129 11.98 -5.24 9.11
C ASP A 129 10.60 -5.21 8.47
N ASN A 130 10.13 -6.40 8.07
CA ASN A 130 8.82 -6.59 7.46
C ASN A 130 7.69 -6.31 8.48
N LEU A 131 7.79 -6.86 9.70
CA LEU A 131 6.79 -6.65 10.74
C LEU A 131 6.71 -5.19 11.18
N ILE A 132 7.85 -4.51 11.35
CA ILE A 132 7.90 -3.08 11.66
C ILE A 132 7.18 -2.28 10.58
N ALA A 133 7.48 -2.55 9.30
CA ALA A 133 6.82 -1.84 8.21
C ALA A 133 5.31 -2.12 8.15
N ILE A 134 4.88 -3.37 8.33
CA ILE A 134 3.45 -3.76 8.39
C ILE A 134 2.73 -2.99 9.50
N VAL A 135 3.30 -2.99 10.71
CA VAL A 135 2.69 -2.36 11.88
C VAL A 135 2.63 -0.84 11.71
N MET A 136 3.73 -0.20 11.32
CA MET A 136 3.78 1.26 11.18
C MET A 136 2.85 1.77 10.09
N ASN A 137 2.87 1.14 8.91
CA ASN A 137 1.94 1.49 7.84
C ASN A 137 0.49 1.19 8.24
N GLY A 138 0.25 0.06 8.92
CA GLY A 138 -1.07 -0.32 9.40
C GLY A 138 -1.67 0.67 10.40
N ILE A 139 -0.86 1.23 11.31
CA ILE A 139 -1.30 2.27 12.26
C ILE A 139 -1.73 3.54 11.52
N VAL A 140 -0.92 4.02 10.58
CA VAL A 140 -1.23 5.23 9.80
C VAL A 140 -2.45 4.99 8.91
N ALA A 141 -2.53 3.84 8.24
CA ALA A 141 -3.69 3.45 7.45
C ALA A 141 -4.97 3.40 8.30
N ALA A 142 -4.91 2.81 9.50
CA ALA A 142 -6.05 2.74 10.42
C ALA A 142 -6.52 4.14 10.85
N TYR A 143 -5.61 5.06 11.14
CA TYR A 143 -5.94 6.45 11.46
C TYR A 143 -6.71 7.12 10.32
N PHE A 144 -6.18 7.11 9.09
CA PHE A 144 -6.84 7.74 7.94
C PHE A 144 -8.10 7.01 7.49
N TRP A 145 -8.16 5.68 7.64
CA TRP A 145 -9.37 4.90 7.38
C TRP A 145 -10.50 5.28 8.34
N ASN A 146 -10.21 5.43 9.63
CA ASN A 146 -11.19 5.85 10.63
C ASN A 146 -11.75 7.25 10.32
N LEU A 147 -10.88 8.17 9.91
CA LEU A 147 -11.30 9.50 9.49
C LEU A 147 -12.15 9.47 8.23
N LEU A 148 -11.73 8.76 7.18
CA LEU A 148 -12.48 8.63 5.93
C LEU A 148 -13.87 8.00 6.16
N ARG A 149 -13.96 6.99 7.05
CA ARG A 149 -15.25 6.43 7.48
C ARG A 149 -16.13 7.46 8.20
N GLY A 150 -15.52 8.36 8.98
CA GLY A 150 -16.20 9.50 9.59
C GLY A 150 -16.73 10.47 8.54
N GLU A 151 -15.93 10.79 7.52
CA GLU A 151 -16.34 11.67 6.40
C GLU A 151 -17.59 11.13 5.72
N TRP A 152 -17.60 9.84 5.35
CA TRP A 152 -18.74 9.22 4.64
C TRP A 152 -20.07 9.35 5.39
N ARG A 153 -20.06 9.42 6.72
CA ARG A 153 -21.28 9.58 7.53
C ARG A 153 -21.83 11.01 7.52
N THR A 154 -21.03 11.98 7.12
CA THR A 154 -21.36 13.42 7.25
C THR A 154 -21.35 14.17 5.92
N LEU A 155 -21.06 13.48 4.80
CA LEU A 155 -21.15 14.06 3.47
C LEU A 155 -22.63 14.26 3.07
N PRO A 156 -23.00 15.41 2.51
CA PRO A 156 -24.40 15.76 2.23
C PRO A 156 -24.96 15.07 0.97
N ASN A 157 -24.10 14.65 0.04
CA ASN A 157 -24.48 13.97 -1.20
C ASN A 157 -23.71 12.64 -1.32
N ASN A 158 -24.43 11.58 -1.68
CA ASN A 158 -23.91 10.23 -1.88
C ASN A 158 -22.92 10.13 -3.05
N GLU A 159 -22.94 11.07 -3.99
CA GLU A 159 -21.99 11.13 -5.12
C GLU A 159 -20.61 11.68 -4.73
N ASN A 160 -20.50 12.32 -3.56
CA ASN A 160 -19.22 12.84 -3.10
C ASN A 160 -18.22 11.70 -2.91
N PHE A 161 -17.05 11.87 -3.53
CA PHE A 161 -15.92 10.94 -3.50
C PHE A 161 -16.11 9.66 -4.32
N THR A 162 -17.25 9.46 -4.99
CA THR A 162 -17.58 8.20 -5.69
C THR A 162 -16.55 7.83 -6.75
N GLU A 163 -16.18 8.75 -7.63
CA GLU A 163 -15.20 8.46 -8.70
C GLU A 163 -13.80 8.14 -8.15
N VAL A 164 -13.37 8.82 -7.09
CA VAL A 164 -12.06 8.55 -6.46
C VAL A 164 -12.07 7.22 -5.71
N ARG A 165 -13.19 6.89 -5.03
CA ARG A 165 -13.40 5.59 -4.38
C ARG A 165 -13.36 4.46 -5.41
N ARG A 166 -13.98 4.68 -6.56
CA ARG A 166 -14.02 3.73 -7.67
C ARG A 166 -12.62 3.50 -8.23
N LEU A 167 -11.87 4.57 -8.51
CA LEU A 167 -10.47 4.49 -8.95
C LEU A 167 -9.62 3.71 -7.93
N TYR A 168 -9.78 3.99 -6.63
CA TYR A 168 -9.11 3.27 -5.56
C TYR A 168 -9.38 1.76 -5.60
N ARG A 169 -10.64 1.34 -5.76
CA ARG A 169 -11.02 -0.08 -5.88
C ARG A 169 -10.39 -0.73 -7.11
N TYR A 170 -10.38 -0.04 -8.26
CA TYR A 170 -9.78 -0.56 -9.48
C TYR A 170 -8.26 -0.70 -9.40
N ILE A 171 -7.57 0.24 -8.73
CA ILE A 171 -6.14 0.11 -8.46
C ILE A 171 -5.86 -1.17 -7.65
N TRP A 172 -6.64 -1.43 -6.60
CA TRP A 172 -6.51 -2.66 -5.82
C TRP A 172 -6.81 -3.93 -6.61
N MET A 173 -7.84 -3.90 -7.44
CA MET A 173 -8.20 -5.03 -8.31
C MET A 173 -7.07 -5.35 -9.27
N LEU A 174 -6.55 -4.34 -9.99
CA LEU A 174 -5.46 -4.50 -10.94
C LEU A 174 -4.17 -4.95 -10.25
N TYR A 175 -3.83 -4.34 -9.12
CA TYR A 175 -2.65 -4.70 -8.33
C TYR A 175 -2.70 -6.16 -7.85
N GLY A 176 -3.83 -6.59 -7.29
CA GLY A 176 -4.06 -7.99 -6.90
C GLY A 176 -3.99 -8.97 -8.08
N LEU A 177 -4.63 -8.59 -9.20
CA LEU A 177 -4.66 -9.39 -10.42
C LEU A 177 -3.26 -9.59 -10.99
N LEU A 178 -2.45 -8.52 -11.07
CA LEU A 178 -1.07 -8.59 -11.55
C LEU A 178 -0.22 -9.55 -10.69
N MET A 179 -0.30 -9.45 -9.36
CA MET A 179 0.39 -10.41 -8.47
C MET A 179 -0.05 -11.86 -8.75
N THR A 180 -1.36 -12.08 -8.90
CA THR A 180 -1.93 -13.41 -9.20
C THR A 180 -1.43 -13.95 -10.55
N VAL A 181 -1.45 -13.11 -11.59
CA VAL A 181 -0.98 -13.47 -12.94
C VAL A 181 0.52 -13.78 -12.94
N PHE A 182 1.34 -12.96 -12.29
CA PHE A 182 2.78 -13.23 -12.17
C PHE A 182 3.06 -14.51 -11.38
N GLY A 183 2.30 -14.78 -10.31
CA GLY A 183 2.41 -16.02 -9.55
C GLY A 183 2.07 -17.25 -10.40
N ALA A 184 0.95 -17.21 -11.12
CA ALA A 184 0.54 -18.27 -12.03
C ALA A 184 1.56 -18.48 -13.16
N GLN A 185 2.07 -17.39 -13.76
CA GLN A 185 3.10 -17.43 -14.79
C GLN A 185 4.36 -18.13 -14.29
N GLN A 186 4.81 -17.85 -13.06
CA GLN A 186 6.00 -18.50 -12.49
C GLN A 186 5.81 -20.01 -12.32
N ILE A 187 4.64 -20.44 -11.84
CA ILE A 187 4.31 -21.86 -11.69
C ILE A 187 4.24 -22.55 -13.05
N LEU A 188 3.54 -21.97 -14.04
CA LEU A 188 3.45 -22.54 -15.38
C LEU A 188 4.83 -22.61 -16.06
N ARG A 189 5.65 -21.57 -15.88
CA ARG A 189 7.03 -21.56 -16.39
C ARG A 189 7.83 -22.73 -15.82
N PHE A 190 7.73 -23.00 -14.52
CA PHE A 190 8.40 -24.14 -13.92
C PHE A 190 7.87 -25.49 -14.44
N LEU A 191 6.55 -25.62 -14.60
CA LEU A 191 5.94 -26.87 -15.08
C LEU A 191 6.30 -27.19 -16.54
N PHE A 192 6.38 -26.18 -17.40
CA PHE A 192 6.63 -26.36 -18.83
C PHE A 192 8.09 -26.22 -19.25
N TYR A 193 8.93 -25.56 -18.44
CA TYR A 193 10.36 -25.42 -18.68
C TYR A 193 11.11 -26.30 -17.68
N ILE A 194 11.28 -27.57 -18.05
CA ILE A 194 12.18 -28.51 -17.38
C ILE A 194 13.43 -28.65 -18.27
N PRO A 195 14.53 -27.92 -18.03
CA PRO A 195 15.80 -28.26 -18.65
C PRO A 195 16.24 -29.62 -18.11
N GLU A 196 16.60 -30.55 -19.00
CA GLU A 196 17.08 -31.90 -18.65
C GLU A 196 18.27 -31.87 -17.66
N ASP A 197 18.99 -30.74 -17.60
CA ASP A 197 20.21 -30.56 -16.80
C ASP A 197 20.01 -29.81 -15.47
N VAL A 198 18.80 -29.31 -15.16
CA VAL A 198 18.53 -28.40 -14.02
C VAL A 198 17.43 -28.94 -13.09
N LEU A 199 17.40 -30.26 -12.88
CA LEU A 199 16.69 -30.84 -11.73
C LEU A 199 17.54 -30.67 -10.47
N GLY A 200 17.60 -29.45 -9.97
CA GLY A 200 18.38 -29.10 -8.78
C GLY A 200 18.17 -27.63 -8.45
N GLU A 201 17.82 -27.37 -7.19
CA GLU A 201 17.58 -26.09 -6.50
C GLU A 201 17.21 -24.82 -7.30
N LEU A 202 17.96 -24.41 -8.34
CA LEU A 202 17.83 -23.21 -9.20
C LEU A 202 16.46 -23.01 -9.90
N GLY A 203 15.58 -24.01 -9.90
CA GLY A 203 14.20 -23.88 -10.35
C GLY A 203 13.18 -23.79 -9.21
N ARG A 204 13.56 -24.23 -8.01
CA ARG A 204 12.64 -24.39 -6.87
C ARG A 204 12.21 -23.03 -6.32
N GLU A 205 13.09 -22.03 -6.30
CA GLU A 205 12.71 -20.67 -5.91
C GLU A 205 11.60 -20.09 -6.80
N VAL A 206 11.58 -20.39 -8.09
CA VAL A 206 10.56 -19.84 -9.01
C VAL A 206 9.16 -20.32 -8.64
N VAL A 207 9.02 -21.60 -8.29
CA VAL A 207 7.74 -22.13 -7.81
C VAL A 207 7.37 -21.53 -6.48
N VAL A 208 8.33 -21.48 -5.55
CA VAL A 208 8.10 -20.97 -4.19
C VAL A 208 7.64 -19.50 -4.22
N ASN A 209 8.35 -18.66 -4.97
CA ASN A 209 8.02 -17.26 -5.19
C ASN A 209 6.66 -17.11 -5.88
N GLY A 210 6.39 -17.97 -6.88
CA GLY A 210 5.10 -18.04 -7.56
C GLY A 210 3.94 -18.37 -6.59
N VAL A 211 4.15 -19.32 -5.69
CA VAL A 211 3.17 -19.70 -4.66
C VAL A 211 2.96 -18.56 -3.66
N ALA A 212 4.02 -17.88 -3.21
CA ALA A 212 3.90 -16.72 -2.33
C ALA A 212 3.04 -15.59 -2.97
N LEU A 213 3.28 -15.30 -4.26
CA LEU A 213 2.47 -14.35 -5.03
C LEU A 213 1.01 -14.77 -5.14
N LEU A 214 0.72 -16.05 -5.35
CA LEU A 214 -0.66 -16.53 -5.40
C LEU A 214 -1.36 -16.44 -4.05
N VAL A 215 -0.67 -16.81 -2.96
CA VAL A 215 -1.20 -16.78 -1.59
C VAL A 215 -1.57 -15.36 -1.17
N VAL A 216 -0.80 -14.34 -1.59
CA VAL A 216 -1.09 -12.94 -1.26
C VAL A 216 -1.97 -12.25 -2.30
N GLY A 217 -1.67 -12.44 -3.59
CA GLY A 217 -2.33 -11.76 -4.70
C GLY A 217 -3.77 -12.20 -4.89
N THR A 218 -4.06 -13.50 -4.78
CA THR A 218 -5.40 -14.03 -5.05
C THR A 218 -6.44 -13.49 -4.06
N PRO A 219 -6.20 -13.51 -2.74
CA PRO A 219 -7.15 -12.91 -1.79
C PRO A 219 -7.37 -11.41 -2.01
N VAL A 220 -6.31 -10.64 -2.31
CA VAL A 220 -6.43 -9.20 -2.59
C VAL A 220 -7.27 -8.96 -3.84
N TRP A 221 -7.00 -9.69 -4.92
CA TRP A 221 -7.76 -9.61 -6.16
C TRP A 221 -9.23 -9.99 -5.96
N VAL A 222 -9.50 -11.15 -5.36
CA VAL A 222 -10.87 -11.66 -5.15
C VAL A 222 -11.68 -10.71 -4.27
N TYR A 223 -11.07 -10.18 -3.20
CA TYR A 223 -11.74 -9.21 -2.34
C TYR A 223 -12.07 -7.92 -3.09
N ALA A 224 -11.09 -7.32 -3.79
CA ALA A 224 -11.31 -6.10 -4.54
C ALA A 224 -12.35 -6.29 -5.66
N TRP A 225 -12.31 -7.43 -6.36
CA TRP A 225 -13.28 -7.80 -7.38
C TRP A 225 -14.70 -7.91 -6.81
N ARG A 226 -14.88 -8.61 -5.69
CA ARG A 226 -16.20 -8.72 -5.02
C ARG A 226 -16.74 -7.36 -4.63
N VAL A 227 -15.92 -6.50 -4.02
CA VAL A 227 -16.33 -5.14 -3.65
C VAL A 227 -16.76 -4.31 -4.86
N ILE A 228 -16.10 -4.48 -6.01
CA ILE A 228 -16.51 -3.83 -7.25
C ILE A 228 -17.85 -4.39 -7.72
N GLN A 229 -18.00 -5.72 -7.80
CA GLN A 229 -19.23 -6.37 -8.24
C GLN A 229 -20.44 -5.98 -7.38
N ASP A 230 -20.28 -5.98 -6.06
CA ASP A 230 -21.33 -5.59 -5.11
C ASP A 230 -21.74 -4.11 -5.29
N SER A 231 -20.82 -3.26 -5.77
CA SER A 231 -21.13 -1.85 -6.06
C SER A 231 -21.89 -1.64 -7.38
N LEU A 232 -21.87 -2.60 -8.32
CA LEU A 232 -22.51 -2.42 -9.63
C LEU A 232 -24.05 -2.37 -9.59
N ALA A 233 -24.67 -2.76 -8.47
CA ALA A 233 -26.11 -2.60 -8.25
C ALA A 233 -26.52 -1.14 -8.00
N ASP A 234 -25.57 -0.23 -7.75
CA ASP A 234 -25.82 1.19 -7.54
C ASP A 234 -26.05 1.91 -8.89
N PRO A 235 -27.16 2.65 -9.07
CA PRO A 235 -27.41 3.44 -10.28
C PRO A 235 -26.27 4.40 -10.67
N ALA A 236 -25.55 4.98 -9.70
CA ALA A 236 -24.40 5.86 -9.95
C ALA A 236 -23.17 5.08 -10.47
N GLU A 237 -23.09 3.78 -10.19
CA GLU A 237 -22.05 2.89 -10.69
C GLU A 237 -22.36 2.44 -12.13
N MET A 238 -23.64 2.27 -12.48
CA MET A 238 -24.08 1.79 -13.79
C MET A 238 -23.69 2.70 -14.97
N GLY A 239 -23.66 4.02 -14.79
CA GLY A 239 -23.46 5.02 -15.86
C GLY A 239 -22.02 5.53 -16.06
N SER A 240 -21.03 5.04 -15.33
CA SER A 240 -19.67 5.61 -15.37
C SER A 240 -18.80 5.14 -16.54
N ALA A 241 -18.02 6.05 -17.11
CA ALA A 241 -17.04 5.76 -18.16
C ALA A 241 -15.87 4.87 -17.67
N LEU A 242 -15.52 4.91 -16.38
CA LEU A 242 -14.48 4.04 -15.82
C LEU A 242 -14.87 2.55 -15.88
N ARG A 243 -16.17 2.25 -15.92
CA ARG A 243 -16.69 0.89 -16.14
C ARG A 243 -16.45 0.41 -17.57
N LEU A 244 -16.61 1.30 -18.56
CA LEU A 244 -16.43 0.97 -19.99
C LEU A 244 -15.00 0.55 -20.29
N GLY A 245 -13.98 1.17 -19.67
CA GLY A 245 -12.58 0.83 -19.92
C GLY A 245 -12.06 -0.46 -19.26
N ILE A 246 -12.85 -1.12 -18.41
CA ILE A 246 -12.45 -2.36 -17.69
C ILE A 246 -13.29 -3.56 -18.12
N LEU A 247 -14.53 -3.33 -18.59
CA LEU A 247 -15.41 -4.39 -19.10
C LEU A 247 -15.31 -4.60 -20.62
N TYR A 248 -14.59 -3.72 -21.34
CA TYR A 248 -14.25 -3.85 -22.77
C TYR A 248 -12.73 -3.86 -22.93
#